data_AF-A0A8I0VJ29-F1
#
_entry.id   AF-A0A8I0VJ29-F1
#
_cell.length_a   1.000
_cell.length_b   1.000
_cell.length_c   1.000
_cell.angle_alpha   90.00
_cell.angle_beta   90.00
_cell.angle_gamma   90.00
#
_symmetry.space_group_name_H-M   'P 1'
#
loop_
_entity.id
_entity.type
_entity.pdbx_description
1 polymer ?
#
loop_
_entity_poly.entity_id
_entity_poly.type
_entity_poly.pdbx_seq_one_letter_code
_entity_poly.pdbx_strand_id
1 'polypeptide(L)'
;MTTITFDTLRYVKTLKVAGVEEKQAEAMAQAQSDFVKQLEESNLKDLATKGDVQRFELKIAELKAETIQWMFGVATGQAMFIIAILKMFPSH
;
A
#
# COMPACT_ATOMS: atom_id res chain seq x y z
N MET A 1 -4.22 -2.00 9.46
CA MET A 1 -4.99 -0.75 9.36
C MET A 1 -5.36 -0.31 10.76
N THR A 2 -5.37 1.00 11.04
CA THR A 2 -6.01 1.52 12.26
C THR A 2 -7.51 1.46 12.06
N THR A 3 -8.19 0.66 12.88
CA THR A 3 -9.65 0.59 12.91
C THR A 3 -10.22 1.89 13.48
N ILE A 4 -11.16 2.50 12.78
CA ILE A 4 -11.90 3.66 13.29
C ILE A 4 -13.09 3.12 14.08
N THR A 5 -13.03 3.19 15.41
CA THR A 5 -14.13 2.74 16.27
C THR A 5 -15.14 3.85 16.49
N PHE A 6 -16.39 3.63 16.12
CA PHE A 6 -17.52 4.51 16.45
C PHE A 6 -18.14 4.09 17.79
N ASP A 7 -18.04 4.96 18.81
CA ASP A 7 -18.61 4.73 20.14
C ASP A 7 -20.07 5.19 20.19
N THR A 8 -20.97 4.28 19.84
CA THR A 8 -22.43 4.51 19.80
C THR A 8 -22.96 5.02 21.15
N LEU A 9 -22.44 4.51 22.27
CA LEU A 9 -22.92 4.88 23.61
C LEU A 9 -22.57 6.33 23.95
N ARG A 10 -21.32 6.73 23.70
CA ARG A 10 -20.88 8.12 23.89
C ARG A 10 -21.62 9.08 22.97
N TYR A 11 -21.88 8.66 21.74
CA TYR A 11 -22.66 9.43 20.78
C TYR A 11 -24.09 9.68 21.27
N VAL A 12 -24.82 8.63 21.66
CA VAL A 12 -26.18 8.74 22.22
C VAL A 12 -26.19 9.64 23.46
N LYS A 13 -25.26 9.45 24.39
CA LYS A 13 -25.15 10.30 25.60
C LYS A 13 -24.95 11.77 25.25
N THR A 14 -24.15 12.06 24.24
CA THR A 14 -23.87 13.43 23.79
C THR A 14 -25.13 14.09 23.22
N LEU A 15 -25.89 13.37 22.40
CA LEU A 15 -27.16 13.85 21.86
C LEU A 15 -28.21 14.07 22.96
N LYS A 16 -28.31 13.16 23.94
CA LYS A 16 -29.20 13.31 25.09
C LYS A 16 -28.88 14.56 25.92
N VAL A 17 -27.59 14.84 26.16
CA VAL A 17 -27.14 16.07 26.85
C VAL A 17 -27.51 17.32 26.04
N ALA A 18 -27.51 17.24 24.71
CA ALA A 18 -27.93 18.32 23.81
C ALA A 18 -29.47 18.47 23.70
N GLY A 19 -30.25 17.68 24.43
CA GLY A 19 -31.72 17.76 24.45
C GLY A 19 -32.42 16.90 23.39
N VAL A 20 -31.70 16.02 22.69
CA VAL A 20 -32.30 15.05 21.77
C VAL A 20 -32.99 13.94 22.57
N GLU A 21 -34.20 13.58 22.18
CA GLU A 21 -34.95 12.47 22.78
C GLU A 21 -34.18 11.15 22.62
N GLU A 22 -34.24 10.26 23.61
CA GLU A 22 -33.51 8.99 23.61
C GLU A 22 -33.77 8.15 22.37
N LYS A 23 -35.03 7.99 21.95
CA LYS A 23 -35.36 7.23 20.73
C LYS A 23 -34.75 7.84 19.47
N GLN A 24 -34.72 9.17 19.37
CA GLN A 24 -34.09 9.85 18.23
C GLN A 24 -32.58 9.71 18.28
N ALA A 25 -31.96 9.87 19.46
CA ALA A 25 -30.53 9.72 19.64
C ALA A 25 -30.06 8.30 19.27
N GLU A 26 -30.79 7.27 19.71
CA GLU A 26 -30.54 5.88 19.34
C GLU A 26 -30.70 5.63 17.84
N ALA A 27 -31.78 6.15 17.22
CA ALA A 27 -31.99 6.01 15.78
C ALA A 27 -30.86 6.68 14.96
N MET A 28 -30.41 7.86 15.37
CA MET A 28 -29.28 8.55 14.75
C MET A 28 -27.98 7.76 14.91
N ALA A 29 -27.75 7.19 16.10
CA ALA A 29 -26.56 6.40 16.38
C ALA A 29 -26.53 5.12 15.55
N GLN A 30 -27.68 4.47 15.38
CA GLN A 30 -27.83 3.28 14.55
C GLN A 30 -27.54 3.59 13.09
N ALA A 31 -28.18 4.61 12.52
CA ALA A 31 -27.96 5.01 11.13
C ALA A 31 -26.49 5.37 10.85
N GLN A 32 -25.84 6.06 11.78
CA GLN A 32 -24.44 6.47 11.62
C GLN A 32 -23.47 5.29 11.79
N SER A 33 -23.77 4.34 12.69
CA SER A 33 -23.04 3.07 12.82
C SER A 33 -23.11 2.26 11.52
N ASP A 34 -24.30 2.15 10.92
CA ASP A 34 -24.48 1.38 9.68
C ASP A 34 -23.77 2.03 8.50
N PHE A 35 -23.75 3.37 8.44
CA PHE A 35 -22.95 4.11 7.46
C PHE A 35 -21.44 3.90 7.63
N VAL A 36 -20.93 3.93 8.87
CA VAL A 36 -19.50 3.66 9.16
C VAL A 36 -19.12 2.24 8.73
N LYS A 37 -19.96 1.24 9.00
CA LYS A 37 -19.74 -0.14 8.53
C LYS A 37 -19.71 -0.24 7.00
N GLN A 38 -20.64 0.42 6.31
CA GLN A 38 -20.65 0.43 4.84
C GLN A 38 -19.40 1.10 4.26
N LEU A 39 -18.91 2.19 4.86
CA LEU A 39 -17.66 2.82 4.45
C LEU A 39 -16.45 1.89 4.65
N GLU A 40 -16.41 1.18 5.77
CA GLU A 40 -15.36 0.19 6.06
C GLU A 40 -15.38 -0.95 5.04
N GLU A 41 -16.56 -1.42 4.66
CA GLU A 41 -16.73 -2.50 3.69
C GLU A 41 -16.42 -2.08 2.25
N SER A 42 -16.75 -0.85 1.85
CA SER A 42 -16.66 -0.39 0.46
C SER A 42 -15.33 0.30 0.12
N ASN A 43 -14.88 1.24 0.94
CA ASN A 43 -13.73 2.09 0.59
C ASN A 43 -12.40 1.55 1.09
N LEU A 44 -12.38 0.82 2.21
CA LEU A 44 -11.11 0.37 2.79
C LEU A 44 -10.59 -0.95 2.20
N LYS A 45 -11.45 -1.77 1.59
CA LYS A 45 -11.03 -3.04 0.98
C LYS A 45 -10.27 -2.86 -0.33
N ASP A 46 -10.58 -1.82 -1.09
CA ASP A 46 -9.95 -1.54 -2.39
C ASP A 46 -8.69 -0.66 -2.31
N LEU A 47 -8.36 -0.15 -1.11
CA LEU A 47 -7.18 0.69 -0.92
C LEU A 47 -5.96 -0.14 -0.50
N ALA A 48 -4.84 0.08 -1.18
CA ALA A 48 -3.55 -0.47 -0.76
C ALA A 48 -3.17 0.05 0.64
N THR A 49 -2.77 -0.85 1.52
CA THR A 49 -2.32 -0.48 2.87
C THR A 49 -0.90 0.06 2.83
N LYS A 50 -0.48 0.76 3.90
CA LYS A 50 0.93 1.16 4.08
C LYS A 50 1.88 -0.04 4.01
N GLY A 51 1.45 -1.21 4.49
CA GLY A 51 2.24 -2.44 4.40
C GLY A 51 2.40 -2.92 2.95
N ASP A 52 1.36 -2.81 2.14
CA ASP A 52 1.43 -3.13 0.70
C ASP A 52 2.41 -2.20 -0.03
N VAL A 53 2.36 -0.90 0.27
CA VAL A 53 3.28 0.09 -0.29
C VAL A 53 4.73 -0.24 0.08
N GLN A 54 5.02 -0.49 1.37
CA GLN A 54 6.37 -0.89 1.81
C GLN A 54 6.85 -2.18 1.14
N ARG A 55 5.94 -3.16 0.96
CA ARG A 55 6.27 -4.40 0.26
C ARG A 55 6.61 -4.14 -1.21
N PHE A 56 5.91 -3.22 -1.88
CA PHE A 56 6.24 -2.84 -3.25
C PHE A 56 7.57 -2.09 -3.32
N GLU A 57 7.85 -1.16 -2.40
CA GLU A 57 9.14 -0.46 -2.34
C GLU A 57 10.30 -1.44 -2.21
N LEU A 58 10.18 -2.45 -1.33
CA LEU A 58 11.20 -3.50 -1.17
C LEU A 58 11.38 -4.33 -2.46
N LYS A 59 10.28 -4.77 -3.08
CA LYS A 59 10.34 -5.52 -4.35
C LYS A 59 10.97 -4.70 -5.47
N ILE A 60 10.67 -3.41 -5.54
CA ILE A 60 11.27 -2.50 -6.53
C ILE A 60 12.78 -2.37 -6.28
N ALA A 61 13.20 -2.24 -5.02
CA ALA A 61 14.62 -2.17 -4.67
C ALA A 61 15.36 -3.47 -5.05
N GLU A 62 14.76 -4.63 -4.78
CA GLU A 62 15.29 -5.95 -5.14
C GLU A 62 15.44 -6.11 -6.66
N LEU A 63 14.37 -5.82 -7.42
CA LEU A 63 14.39 -5.89 -8.89
C LEU A 63 15.40 -4.91 -9.50
N LYS A 64 15.55 -3.72 -8.91
CA LYS A 64 16.56 -2.75 -9.35
C LYS A 64 17.98 -3.30 -9.14
N ALA A 65 18.24 -3.90 -7.98
CA ALA A 65 19.53 -4.51 -7.68
C ALA A 65 19.83 -5.68 -8.63
N GLU A 66 18.86 -6.57 -8.86
CA GLU A 66 19.00 -7.69 -9.79
C GLU A 66 19.26 -7.21 -11.23
N THR A 67 18.52 -6.20 -11.68
CA THR A 67 18.72 -5.59 -13.00
C THR A 67 20.13 -5.04 -13.15
N ILE A 68 20.63 -4.31 -12.15
CA ILE A 68 22.00 -3.78 -12.16
C ILE A 68 23.03 -4.92 -12.20
N GLN A 69 22.85 -5.98 -11.43
CA GLN A 69 23.74 -7.14 -11.43
C GLN A 69 23.81 -7.80 -12.82
N TRP A 70 22.67 -8.02 -13.47
CA TRP A 70 22.62 -8.55 -14.83
C TRP A 70 23.31 -7.63 -15.84
N MET A 71 23.13 -6.32 -15.72
CA MET A 71 23.83 -5.35 -16.58
C MET A 71 25.35 -5.45 -16.44
N PHE A 72 25.88 -5.63 -15.22
CA PHE A 72 27.32 -5.87 -15.02
C PHE A 72 27.78 -7.18 -15.66
N GLY A 73 26.99 -8.24 -15.55
CA GLY A 73 27.27 -9.53 -16.20
C GLY A 73 27.32 -9.40 -17.72
N VAL A 74 26.31 -8.76 -18.32
CA VAL A 74 26.24 -8.50 -19.76
C VAL A 74 27.40 -7.60 -20.22
N ALA A 75 27.67 -6.50 -19.52
CA ALA A 75 28.76 -5.58 -19.88
C ALA A 75 30.14 -6.26 -19.82
N THR A 76 30.39 -7.06 -18.79
CA THR A 76 31.64 -7.82 -18.66
C THR A 76 31.75 -8.89 -19.76
N GLY A 77 30.67 -9.61 -20.05
CA GLY A 77 30.62 -10.58 -21.15
C GLY A 77 30.89 -9.93 -22.51
N GLN A 78 30.28 -8.78 -22.77
CA GLN A 78 30.51 -8.00 -23.99
C GLN A 78 31.96 -7.53 -24.11
N ALA A 79 32.55 -7.00 -23.02
CA ALA A 79 33.95 -6.57 -23.02
C ALA A 79 34.90 -7.74 -23.33
N MET A 80 34.69 -8.91 -22.71
CA MET A 80 35.47 -10.11 -22.98
C MET A 80 35.30 -10.60 -24.42
N PHE A 81 34.09 -10.54 -24.97
CA PHE A 81 33.80 -10.89 -26.36
C PHE A 81 34.53 -9.97 -27.35
N ILE A 82 34.52 -8.65 -27.12
CA ILE A 82 35.25 -7.68 -27.93
C ILE A 82 36.76 -7.97 -27.89
N ILE A 83 37.32 -8.21 -26.70
CA ILE A 83 38.75 -8.54 -26.53
C ILE A 83 39.11 -9.82 -27.31
N ALA A 84 38.26 -10.85 -27.27
CA ALA A 84 38.49 -12.09 -28.00
C ALA A 84 38.51 -11.87 -29.52
N ILE A 85 37.59 -11.06 -30.06
CA ILE A 85 37.56 -10.68 -31.47
C ILE A 85 38.85 -9.92 -31.84
N LEU A 86 39.23 -8.91 -31.07
CA LEU A 86 40.45 -8.12 -31.34
C LEU A 86 41.71 -8.97 -31.32
N LYS A 87 41.79 -9.98 -30.45
CA LYS A 87 42.92 -10.91 -30.39
C LYS A 87 42.96 -11.88 -31.58
N MET A 88 41.81 -12.22 -32.16
CA MET A 88 41.68 -13.13 -33.30
C MET A 88 42.09 -12.46 -34.63
N PHE A 89 42.02 -11.13 -34.72
CA PHE A 89 42.50 -10.34 -35.86
C PHE A 89 43.74 -9.52 -35.46
N PRO A 90 44.94 -10.15 -35.37
CA PRO A 90 46.16 -9.40 -35.07
C PRO A 90 46.38 -8.33 -36.14
N SER A 91 46.65 -7.10 -35.69
CA SER A 91 47.09 -6.01 -36.56
C SER A 91 48.38 -6.45 -37.23
N HIS A 92 48.38 -6.53 -38.57
CA HIS A 92 49.59 -6.72 -39.37
C HIS A 92 50.65 -5.66 -39.06
#